data_AF-A0A0N9HYU8-F1
#
_entry.id   AF-A0A0N9HYU8-F1
#
_cell.length_a   1.000
_cell.length_b   1.000
_cell.length_c   1.000
_cell.angle_alpha   90.00
_cell.angle_beta   90.00
_cell.angle_gamma   90.00
#
_symmetry.space_group_name_H-M   'P 1'
#
loop_
_entity.id
_entity.type
_entity.pdbx_description
1 polymer ?
#
loop_
_entity_poly.entity_id
_entity_poly.type
_entity_poly.pdbx_seq_one_letter_code
_entity_poly.pdbx_strand_id
1 'polypeptide(L)'
;MRVEQPGLKVLLRVITEPGLRFRATVDVYARRYTLDSDDLYQAASERLLRQRGVQPEHEGLRGWLDRCVNFTALDMLKDRARQPVVMDGLPEFADSVMYQRGPEAATDVDWTQWLTTRLDPELTADQVLAVLALGGDPGIGLRELAALTDKSYAGARQLKSRALARVGRLIGLTAAERAAYRGMHKGEGVAEAARRLGVDESHVDVLRRAASVKIRRFLTVDASGCRKQGRV
;
A
#
# COMPACT_ATOMS: atom_id res chain seq x y z
N MET A 1 27.38 -35.41 5.61
CA MET A 1 26.45 -34.65 6.48
C MET A 1 25.76 -33.59 5.65
N ARG A 2 24.44 -33.70 5.42
CA ARG A 2 23.68 -32.60 4.79
C ARG A 2 23.55 -31.50 5.84
N VAL A 3 24.29 -30.40 5.65
CA VAL A 3 24.16 -29.21 6.50
C VAL A 3 22.72 -28.74 6.33
N GLU A 4 21.92 -28.86 7.38
CA GLU A 4 20.56 -28.33 7.38
C GLU A 4 20.63 -26.83 7.12
N GLN A 5 20.16 -26.38 5.95
CA GLN A 5 20.16 -24.96 5.61
C GLN A 5 18.96 -24.31 6.30
N PRO A 6 19.18 -23.43 7.30
CA PRO A 6 18.06 -22.87 8.07
C PRO A 6 17.12 -22.03 7.21
N GLY A 7 17.66 -21.33 6.21
CA GLY A 7 16.90 -20.63 5.19
C GLY A 7 15.93 -21.52 4.40
N LEU A 8 16.34 -22.74 4.04
CA LEU A 8 15.47 -23.71 3.37
C LEU A 8 14.33 -24.18 4.29
N LYS A 9 14.62 -24.43 5.57
CA LYS A 9 13.58 -24.78 6.56
C LYS A 9 12.54 -23.65 6.69
N VAL A 10 12.99 -22.40 6.76
CA VAL A 10 12.08 -21.24 6.78
C VAL A 10 11.27 -21.14 5.49
N LEU A 11 11.89 -21.34 4.32
CA LEU A 11 11.19 -21.27 3.04
C LEU A 11 10.09 -22.33 2.94
N LEU A 12 10.37 -23.56 3.36
CA LEU A 12 9.38 -24.63 3.40
C LEU A 12 8.22 -24.27 4.34
N ARG A 13 8.52 -23.72 5.51
CA ARG A 13 7.49 -23.26 6.45
C ARG A 13 6.62 -22.14 5.89
N VAL A 14 7.18 -21.14 5.21
CA VAL A 14 6.34 -20.06 4.66
C VAL A 14 5.43 -20.53 3.52
N ILE A 15 5.79 -21.62 2.84
CA ILE A 15 4.94 -22.27 1.82
C ILE A 15 3.83 -23.10 2.48
N THR A 16 4.14 -23.82 3.56
CA THR A 16 3.21 -24.76 4.20
C THR A 16 2.38 -24.15 5.35
N GLU A 17 2.81 -23.03 5.93
CA GLU A 17 2.16 -22.36 7.06
C GLU A 17 1.59 -20.98 6.66
N PRO A 18 0.30 -20.90 6.32
CA PRO A 18 -0.36 -19.64 5.96
C PRO A 18 -0.28 -18.56 7.06
N GLY A 19 -0.10 -18.98 8.32
CA GLY A 19 0.04 -18.09 9.47
C GLY A 19 1.27 -17.18 9.43
N LEU A 20 2.31 -17.57 8.70
CA LEU A 20 3.52 -16.75 8.52
C LEU A 20 3.31 -15.59 7.54
N ARG A 21 2.22 -15.63 6.75
CA ARG A 21 1.75 -14.54 5.87
C ARG A 21 2.78 -13.99 4.89
N PHE A 22 3.80 -14.77 4.54
CA PHE A 22 4.91 -14.32 3.69
C PHE A 22 4.44 -13.78 2.34
N ARG A 23 3.59 -14.54 1.62
CA ARG A 23 2.99 -14.09 0.34
C ARG A 23 2.17 -12.81 0.50
N ALA A 24 1.34 -12.73 1.53
CA ALA A 24 0.54 -11.53 1.79
C ALA A 24 1.41 -10.29 2.09
N THR A 25 2.54 -10.48 2.78
CA THR A 25 3.52 -9.42 3.02
C THR A 25 4.21 -9.00 1.71
N VAL A 26 4.59 -9.95 0.85
CA VAL A 26 5.10 -9.65 -0.50
C VAL A 26 4.10 -8.83 -1.29
N ASP A 27 2.84 -9.25 -1.38
CA ASP A 27 1.80 -8.52 -2.14
C ASP A 27 1.56 -7.10 -1.60
N VAL A 28 1.78 -6.87 -0.29
CA VAL A 28 1.68 -5.54 0.33
C VAL A 28 2.85 -4.66 -0.11
N TYR A 29 4.08 -5.17 -0.05
CA TYR A 29 5.26 -4.40 -0.44
C TYR A 29 5.39 -4.21 -1.95
N ALA A 30 5.02 -5.21 -2.75
CA ALA A 30 4.96 -5.12 -4.21
C ALA A 30 4.04 -3.99 -4.64
N ARG A 31 2.82 -3.94 -4.08
CA ARG A 31 1.89 -2.82 -4.32
C ARG A 31 2.40 -1.49 -3.81
N ARG A 32 3.02 -1.47 -2.62
CA ARG A 32 3.55 -0.23 -2.01
C ARG A 32 4.65 0.41 -2.87
N TYR A 33 5.47 -0.41 -3.52
CA TYR A 33 6.65 0.03 -4.26
C TYR A 33 6.50 -0.11 -5.77
N THR A 34 5.30 -0.44 -6.25
CA THR A 34 5.00 -0.62 -7.68
C THR A 34 5.95 -1.62 -8.35
N LEU A 35 6.28 -2.70 -7.63
CA LEU A 35 7.12 -3.80 -8.10
C LEU A 35 6.24 -4.95 -8.57
N ASP A 36 6.78 -5.79 -9.45
CA ASP A 36 6.16 -7.07 -9.75
C ASP A 36 6.17 -7.97 -8.51
N SER A 37 5.00 -8.57 -8.23
CA SER A 37 4.79 -9.34 -7.01
C SER A 37 5.47 -10.71 -7.05
N ASP A 38 5.56 -11.33 -8.22
CA ASP A 38 6.19 -12.63 -8.38
C ASP A 38 7.72 -12.48 -8.41
N ASP A 39 8.24 -11.41 -9.03
CA ASP A 39 9.67 -11.07 -8.97
C ASP A 39 10.13 -10.79 -7.53
N LEU A 40 9.36 -9.99 -6.78
CA LEU A 40 9.66 -9.73 -5.38
C LEU A 40 9.57 -10.99 -4.52
N TYR A 41 8.57 -11.85 -4.79
CA TYR A 41 8.43 -13.14 -4.11
C TYR A 41 9.66 -14.03 -4.35
N GLN A 42 10.10 -14.14 -5.60
CA GLN A 42 11.26 -14.93 -5.99
C GLN A 42 12.54 -14.36 -5.36
N ALA A 43 12.80 -13.07 -5.51
CA ALA A 43 13.98 -12.42 -4.95
C ALA A 43 14.04 -12.54 -3.42
N ALA A 44 12.89 -12.40 -2.74
CA ALA A 44 12.82 -12.58 -1.29
C ALA A 44 13.06 -14.05 -0.90
N SER A 45 12.52 -15.01 -1.66
CA SER A 45 12.73 -16.44 -1.45
C SER A 45 14.20 -16.85 -1.64
N GLU A 46 14.87 -16.33 -2.66
CA GLU A 46 16.30 -16.54 -2.87
C GLU A 46 17.14 -15.95 -1.73
N ARG A 47 16.76 -14.76 -1.25
CA ARG A 47 17.41 -14.14 -0.09
C ARG A 47 17.26 -15.01 1.15
N LEU A 48 16.09 -15.61 1.38
CA LEU A 48 15.85 -16.55 2.48
C LEU A 48 16.75 -17.78 2.39
N LEU A 49 16.86 -18.39 1.22
CA LEU A 49 17.72 -19.57 1.00
C LEU A 49 19.19 -19.30 1.34
N ARG A 50 19.65 -18.05 1.19
CA ARG A 50 21.02 -17.65 1.53
C ARG A 50 21.24 -17.38 3.03
N GLN A 51 20.18 -17.36 3.85
CA GLN A 51 20.30 -17.07 5.29
C GLN A 51 20.77 -18.28 6.09
N ARG A 52 21.95 -18.13 6.71
CA ARG A 52 22.57 -19.16 7.56
C ARG A 52 22.32 -18.98 9.05
N GLY A 53 21.98 -17.76 9.49
CA GLY A 53 21.79 -17.42 10.90
C GLY A 53 20.34 -17.36 11.36
N VAL A 54 19.37 -17.68 10.49
CA VAL A 54 17.95 -17.64 10.84
C VAL A 54 17.58 -18.86 11.69
N GLN A 55 16.83 -18.63 12.77
CA GLN A 55 16.25 -19.70 13.59
C GLN A 55 14.79 -19.90 13.18
N PRO A 56 14.42 -21.02 12.53
CA PRO A 56 13.06 -21.23 12.05
C PRO A 56 12.01 -21.20 13.16
N GLU A 57 12.32 -21.76 14.33
CA GLU A 57 11.38 -21.90 15.44
C GLU A 57 11.27 -20.66 16.33
N HIS A 58 11.96 -19.57 15.99
CA HIS A 58 11.99 -18.38 16.83
C HIS A 58 10.66 -17.60 16.73
N GLU A 59 10.10 -17.17 17.85
CA GLU A 59 8.80 -16.44 17.92
C GLU A 59 8.78 -15.17 17.05
N GLY A 60 9.94 -14.51 16.94
CA GLY A 60 10.17 -13.34 16.08
C GLY A 60 10.29 -13.61 14.57
N LEU A 61 10.13 -14.85 14.09
CA LEU A 61 10.32 -15.21 12.67
C LEU A 61 9.47 -14.35 11.76
N ARG A 62 8.21 -14.08 12.12
CA ARG A 62 7.29 -13.29 11.28
C ARG A 62 7.77 -11.84 11.08
N GLY A 63 8.20 -11.17 12.15
CA GLY A 63 8.75 -9.82 12.05
C GLY A 63 10.10 -9.78 11.34
N TRP A 64 10.84 -10.88 11.36
CA TRP A 64 12.06 -11.02 10.57
C TRP A 64 11.77 -11.23 9.08
N LEU A 65 10.77 -12.06 8.73
CA LEU A 65 10.31 -12.26 7.35
C LEU A 65 9.81 -10.95 6.73
N ASP A 66 9.06 -10.15 7.49
CA ASP A 66 8.57 -8.84 7.06
C ASP A 66 9.73 -7.89 6.71
N ARG A 67 10.74 -7.80 7.58
CA ARG A 67 11.96 -7.04 7.31
C ARG A 67 12.73 -7.58 6.10
N CYS A 68 12.78 -8.89 5.93
CA CYS A 68 13.44 -9.52 4.79
C CYS A 68 12.80 -9.08 3.46
N VAL A 69 11.48 -9.17 3.35
CA VAL A 69 10.73 -8.74 2.16
C VAL A 69 10.91 -7.24 1.90
N ASN A 70 10.80 -6.41 2.94
CA ASN A 70 10.98 -4.97 2.82
C ASN A 70 12.38 -4.60 2.29
N PHE A 71 13.43 -5.22 2.84
CA PHE A 71 14.79 -4.96 2.37
C PHE A 71 15.01 -5.43 0.93
N THR A 72 14.47 -6.58 0.55
CA THR A 72 14.52 -7.03 -0.86
C THR A 72 13.83 -6.04 -1.79
N ALA A 73 12.66 -5.51 -1.42
CA ALA A 73 11.96 -4.52 -2.23
C ALA A 73 12.78 -3.22 -2.38
N LEU A 74 13.41 -2.75 -1.30
CA LEU A 74 14.29 -1.58 -1.35
C LEU A 74 15.55 -1.82 -2.18
N ASP A 75 16.11 -3.02 -2.16
CA ASP A 75 17.26 -3.39 -3.00
C ASP A 75 16.87 -3.38 -4.48
N MET A 76 15.71 -3.96 -4.85
CA MET A 76 15.19 -3.91 -6.23
C MET A 76 14.97 -2.47 -6.73
N LEU A 77 14.44 -1.58 -5.88
CA LEU A 77 14.28 -0.16 -6.22
C LEU A 77 15.62 0.53 -6.46
N LYS A 78 16.63 0.25 -5.62
CA LYS A 78 17.98 0.79 -5.81
C LYS A 78 18.61 0.32 -7.10
N ASP A 79 18.45 -0.96 -7.44
CA ASP A 79 19.01 -1.53 -8.66
C ASP A 79 18.32 -0.93 -9.90
N ARG A 80 17.00 -0.76 -9.87
CA ARG A 80 16.26 -0.08 -10.94
C ARG A 80 16.70 1.38 -11.10
N ALA A 81 16.96 2.10 -10.00
CA ALA A 81 17.46 3.48 -10.05
C ALA A 81 18.91 3.61 -10.55
N ARG A 82 19.69 2.51 -10.50
CA ARG A 82 21.08 2.46 -10.99
C ARG A 82 21.20 2.00 -12.43
N GLN A 83 20.16 1.39 -12.99
CA GLN A 83 20.16 1.03 -14.40
C GLN A 83 20.09 2.31 -15.24
N PRO A 84 20.94 2.44 -16.28
CA PRO A 84 20.83 3.54 -17.22
C PRO A 84 19.44 3.50 -17.84
N VAL A 85 18.73 4.64 -17.80
CA VAL A 85 17.47 4.79 -18.52
C VAL A 85 17.78 4.51 -19.99
N VAL A 86 17.23 3.42 -20.52
CA VAL A 86 17.38 3.07 -21.93
C VAL A 86 16.69 4.17 -22.74
N MET A 87 17.49 5.04 -23.35
CA MET A 87 17.06 6.13 -24.22
C MET A 87 16.89 5.65 -25.67
N ASP A 88 16.54 4.38 -25.89
CA ASP A 88 16.19 3.89 -27.22
C ASP A 88 14.72 4.21 -27.49
N GLY A 89 14.49 5.35 -28.13
CA GLY A 89 13.18 5.74 -28.65
C GLY A 89 12.69 7.11 -28.21
N LEU A 90 13.56 8.12 -28.07
CA LEU A 90 13.09 9.51 -28.09
C LEU A 90 12.94 9.95 -29.55
N PRO A 91 11.71 10.21 -30.05
CA PRO A 91 11.54 10.95 -31.28
C PRO A 91 12.01 12.39 -31.02
N GLU A 92 12.89 12.86 -31.89
CA GLU A 92 13.29 14.25 -31.94
C GLU A 92 12.08 15.17 -32.14
N PHE A 93 12.02 16.21 -31.30
CA PHE A 93 11.21 17.42 -31.36
C PHE A 93 9.71 17.37 -31.00
N ALA A 94 9.46 17.98 -29.82
CA ALA A 94 8.42 18.94 -29.53
C ALA A 94 7.47 19.31 -30.67
N ASP A 95 6.20 18.97 -30.50
CA ASP A 95 5.18 20.00 -30.44
C ASP A 95 3.93 19.50 -29.70
N SER A 96 3.34 20.45 -29.00
CA SER A 96 2.08 20.37 -28.28
C SER A 96 0.99 19.59 -29.01
N VAL A 97 0.15 18.88 -28.23
CA VAL A 97 -1.18 18.36 -28.60
C VAL A 97 -1.22 16.89 -29.08
N MET A 98 -2.00 16.09 -28.33
CA MET A 98 -2.54 14.75 -28.64
C MET A 98 -1.58 13.55 -28.48
N TYR A 99 -1.55 13.01 -27.26
CA TYR A 99 -1.20 11.60 -27.02
C TYR A 99 -2.17 10.70 -27.81
N GLN A 100 -1.80 10.31 -29.03
CA GLN A 100 -2.44 9.19 -29.72
C GLN A 100 -1.85 7.89 -29.17
N ARG A 101 -2.59 7.27 -28.24
CA ARG A 101 -2.32 5.93 -27.71
C ARG A 101 -2.68 4.89 -28.78
N GLY A 102 -1.73 4.03 -29.16
CA GLY A 102 -1.97 2.87 -30.00
C GLY A 102 -2.85 1.80 -29.32
N PRO A 103 -3.35 0.80 -30.07
CA PRO A 103 -4.46 -0.07 -29.68
C PRO A 103 -4.11 -1.19 -28.69
N GLU A 104 -2.94 -1.15 -28.06
CA GLU A 104 -2.54 -2.14 -27.03
C GLU A 104 -2.82 -1.66 -25.59
N ALA A 105 -3.28 -0.41 -25.41
CA ALA A 105 -3.58 0.20 -24.11
C ALA A 105 -4.99 -0.10 -23.56
N ALA A 106 -5.51 -1.32 -23.75
CA ALA A 106 -6.89 -1.67 -23.40
C ALA A 106 -7.11 -2.08 -21.93
N THR A 107 -6.10 -2.00 -21.04
CA THR A 107 -6.30 -2.34 -19.62
C THR A 107 -5.44 -1.55 -18.64
N ASP A 108 -5.04 -0.32 -18.98
CA ASP A 108 -4.38 0.57 -18.03
C ASP A 108 -5.37 1.65 -17.60
N VAL A 109 -6.24 1.30 -16.65
CA VAL A 109 -7.08 2.30 -15.96
C VAL A 109 -6.11 3.25 -15.29
N ASP A 110 -6.05 4.50 -15.75
CA ASP A 110 -5.32 5.55 -15.06
C ASP A 110 -5.94 5.69 -13.66
N TRP A 111 -5.32 5.04 -12.68
CA TRP A 111 -5.78 4.97 -11.30
C TRP A 111 -5.91 6.36 -10.69
N THR A 112 -5.11 7.32 -11.15
CA THR A 112 -5.17 8.71 -10.73
C THR A 112 -6.45 9.34 -11.26
N GLN A 113 -6.74 9.18 -12.56
CA GLN A 113 -7.97 9.69 -13.17
C GLN A 113 -9.22 9.01 -12.59
N TRP A 114 -9.19 7.69 -12.39
CA TRP A 114 -10.27 6.93 -11.77
C TRP A 114 -10.53 7.36 -10.32
N LEU A 115 -9.47 7.53 -9.51
CA LEU A 115 -9.60 7.96 -8.13
C LEU A 115 -10.06 9.42 -8.05
N THR A 116 -9.58 10.28 -8.95
CA THR A 116 -10.02 11.68 -9.05
C THR A 116 -11.51 11.75 -9.33
N THR A 117 -12.02 11.05 -10.36
CA THR A 117 -13.45 11.04 -10.69
C THR A 117 -14.34 10.51 -9.56
N ARG A 118 -13.81 9.64 -8.68
CA ARG A 118 -14.50 9.17 -7.47
C ARG A 118 -14.53 10.19 -6.33
N LEU A 119 -13.48 11.00 -6.20
CA LEU A 119 -13.31 11.93 -5.08
C LEU A 119 -13.84 13.34 -5.39
N ASP A 120 -13.75 13.78 -6.64
CA ASP A 120 -14.11 15.12 -7.11
C ASP A 120 -15.55 15.55 -6.76
N PRO A 121 -16.58 14.67 -6.80
CA PRO A 121 -17.94 15.06 -6.39
C PRO A 121 -18.08 15.38 -4.90
N GLU A 122 -17.12 14.96 -4.09
CA GLU A 122 -17.25 14.90 -2.63
C GLU A 122 -16.18 15.72 -1.90
N LEU A 123 -15.06 16.02 -2.54
CA LEU A 123 -13.92 16.76 -2.01
C LEU A 123 -13.71 18.05 -2.80
N THR A 124 -13.10 19.06 -2.16
CA THR A 124 -12.63 20.24 -2.90
C THR A 124 -11.38 19.88 -3.72
N ALA A 125 -11.08 20.63 -4.78
CA ALA A 125 -9.87 20.42 -5.59
C ALA A 125 -8.59 20.32 -4.74
N ASP A 126 -8.39 21.24 -3.78
CA ASP A 126 -7.26 21.19 -2.83
C ASP A 126 -7.21 19.90 -1.99
N GLN A 127 -8.37 19.32 -1.65
CA GLN A 127 -8.46 18.09 -0.88
C GLN A 127 -8.17 16.87 -1.75
N VAL A 128 -8.66 16.85 -2.99
CA VAL A 128 -8.33 15.82 -3.98
C VAL A 128 -6.82 15.82 -4.21
N LEU A 129 -6.23 16.98 -4.48
CA LEU A 129 -4.79 17.14 -4.71
C LEU A 129 -3.96 16.67 -3.51
N ALA A 130 -4.39 17.03 -2.29
CA ALA A 130 -3.76 16.54 -1.07
C ALA A 130 -3.84 15.01 -0.91
N VAL A 131 -4.97 14.39 -1.28
CA VAL A 131 -5.14 12.94 -1.19
C VAL A 131 -4.30 12.20 -2.23
N LEU A 132 -4.24 12.72 -3.46
CA LEU A 132 -3.40 12.16 -4.53
C LEU A 132 -1.92 12.27 -4.17
N ALA A 133 -1.48 13.43 -3.67
CA ALA A 133 -0.10 13.62 -3.21
C ALA A 133 0.28 12.64 -2.10
N LEU A 134 -0.60 12.42 -1.12
CA LEU A 134 -0.39 11.44 -0.04
C LEU A 134 -0.43 9.99 -0.54
N GLY A 135 -1.14 9.72 -1.64
CA GLY A 135 -1.21 8.40 -2.27
C GLY A 135 0.05 8.07 -3.06
N GLY A 136 0.61 9.07 -3.76
CA GLY A 136 1.86 8.93 -4.52
C GLY A 136 3.11 8.93 -3.65
N ASP A 137 3.12 9.73 -2.58
CA ASP A 137 4.18 9.73 -1.57
C ASP A 137 3.59 9.78 -0.14
N PRO A 138 3.48 8.63 0.54
CA PRO A 138 3.03 8.58 1.93
C PRO A 138 3.93 9.34 2.92
N GLY A 139 5.19 9.59 2.53
CA GLY A 139 6.21 10.31 3.30
C GLY A 139 6.13 11.82 3.16
N ILE A 140 5.30 12.35 2.26
CA ILE A 140 5.25 13.78 1.96
C ILE A 140 5.06 14.63 3.22
N GLY A 141 5.99 15.58 3.38
CA GLY A 141 6.03 16.48 4.52
C GLY A 141 4.90 17.49 4.49
N LEU A 142 4.50 18.01 5.66
CA LEU A 142 3.50 19.08 5.73
C LEU A 142 3.95 20.38 5.05
N ARG A 143 5.26 20.62 4.94
CA ARG A 143 5.82 21.78 4.22
C ARG A 143 5.65 21.63 2.71
N GLU A 144 5.93 20.45 2.17
CA GLU A 144 5.75 20.16 0.74
C GLU A 144 4.28 20.19 0.37
N LEU A 145 3.41 19.61 1.21
CA LEU A 145 1.96 19.69 1.01
C LEU A 145 1.45 21.13 1.05
N ALA A 146 2.01 21.97 1.92
CA ALA A 146 1.68 23.39 2.00
C ALA A 146 2.06 24.13 0.71
N ALA A 147 3.25 23.87 0.17
CA ALA A 147 3.69 24.42 -1.11
C ALA A 147 2.81 23.94 -2.28
N LEU A 148 2.48 22.65 -2.33
CA LEU A 148 1.63 22.06 -3.38
C LEU A 148 0.20 22.61 -3.40
N THR A 149 -0.33 23.01 -2.24
CA THR A 149 -1.72 23.47 -2.10
C THR A 149 -1.84 24.97 -1.92
N ASP A 150 -0.72 25.69 -2.05
CA ASP A 150 -0.58 27.12 -1.78
C ASP A 150 -1.23 27.54 -0.44
N LYS A 151 -0.91 26.80 0.62
CA LYS A 151 -1.41 27.05 1.99
C LYS A 151 -0.28 27.32 2.95
N SER A 152 -0.59 27.91 4.10
CA SER A 152 0.30 27.91 5.25
C SER A 152 0.47 26.49 5.82
N TYR A 153 1.54 26.26 6.60
CA TYR A 153 1.78 24.98 7.27
C TYR A 153 0.57 24.53 8.13
N ALA A 154 -0.04 25.46 8.86
CA ALA A 154 -1.24 25.20 9.66
C ALA A 154 -2.45 24.86 8.76
N GLY A 155 -2.59 25.58 7.64
CA GLY A 155 -3.61 25.31 6.61
C GLY A 155 -3.46 23.92 6.00
N ALA A 156 -2.26 23.53 5.59
CA ALA A 156 -1.96 22.20 5.04
C ALA A 156 -2.24 21.07 6.05
N ARG A 157 -1.93 21.27 7.33
CA ARG A 157 -2.28 20.32 8.40
C ARG A 157 -3.79 20.14 8.52
N GLN A 158 -4.55 21.24 8.54
CA GLN A 158 -6.01 21.17 8.60
C GLN A 158 -6.60 20.54 7.33
N LEU A 159 -6.09 20.91 6.15
CA LEU A 159 -6.47 20.37 4.85
C LEU A 159 -6.26 18.85 4.82
N LYS A 160 -5.07 18.37 5.15
CA LYS A 160 -4.75 16.94 5.28
C LYS A 160 -5.72 16.22 6.21
N SER A 161 -5.96 16.77 7.40
CA SER A 161 -6.87 16.16 8.37
C SER A 161 -8.32 16.07 7.85
N ARG A 162 -8.83 17.17 7.27
CA ARG A 162 -10.19 17.24 6.72
C ARG A 162 -10.37 16.34 5.50
N ALA A 163 -9.41 16.35 4.58
CA ALA A 163 -9.42 15.49 3.39
C ALA A 163 -9.47 14.01 3.78
N LEU A 164 -8.56 13.56 4.66
CA LEU A 164 -8.54 12.17 5.13
C LEU A 164 -9.79 11.79 5.92
N ALA A 165 -10.36 12.71 6.70
CA ALA A 165 -11.61 12.48 7.40
C ALA A 165 -12.79 12.32 6.41
N ARG A 166 -12.80 13.10 5.33
CA ARG A 166 -13.84 13.06 4.30
C ARG A 166 -13.74 11.81 3.43
N VAL A 167 -12.54 11.45 2.96
CA VAL A 167 -12.27 10.16 2.32
C VAL A 167 -12.68 9.00 3.22
N GLY A 168 -12.35 9.06 4.52
CA GLY A 168 -12.79 8.04 5.47
C GLY A 168 -14.31 7.90 5.55
N ARG A 169 -15.07 8.98 5.43
CA ARG A 169 -16.55 8.92 5.35
C ARG A 169 -17.04 8.33 4.04
N LEU A 170 -16.41 8.65 2.91
CA LEU A 170 -16.74 8.08 1.59
C LEU A 170 -16.54 6.56 1.55
N ILE A 171 -15.50 6.07 2.21
CA ILE A 171 -15.24 4.64 2.36
C ILE A 171 -16.25 3.98 3.33
N GLY A 172 -16.95 4.77 4.15
CA GLY A 172 -17.85 4.26 5.20
C GLY A 172 -17.11 3.82 6.47
N LEU A 173 -15.92 4.38 6.74
CA LEU A 173 -15.13 4.07 7.93
C LEU A 173 -15.65 4.84 9.15
N THR A 174 -15.91 4.11 10.24
CA THR A 174 -16.17 4.70 11.55
C THR A 174 -14.90 5.33 12.12
N ALA A 175 -15.05 6.20 13.13
CA ALA A 175 -13.90 6.79 13.83
C ALA A 175 -13.01 5.71 14.47
N ALA A 176 -13.62 4.69 15.08
CA ALA A 176 -12.94 3.56 15.71
C ALA A 176 -12.18 2.71 14.68
N GLU A 177 -12.81 2.36 13.56
CA GLU A 177 -12.16 1.62 12.45
C GLU A 177 -10.96 2.38 11.89
N ARG A 178 -11.11 3.69 11.67
CA ARG A 178 -10.03 4.55 11.14
C ARG A 178 -8.87 4.68 12.13
N ALA A 179 -9.16 4.71 13.41
CA ALA A 179 -8.17 4.82 14.47
C ALA A 179 -7.44 3.48 14.70
N ALA A 180 -8.13 2.35 14.63
CA ALA A 180 -7.54 1.00 14.69
C ALA A 180 -6.64 0.74 13.46
N TYR A 181 -7.11 1.11 12.26
CA TYR A 181 -6.34 0.90 11.03
C TYR A 181 -5.06 1.75 10.97
N ARG A 182 -5.13 3.02 11.38
CA ARG A 182 -3.96 3.93 11.36
C ARG A 182 -2.91 3.62 12.41
N GLY A 183 -3.32 3.16 13.60
CA GLY A 183 -2.40 2.81 14.68
C GLY A 183 -1.37 1.77 14.24
N MET A 184 -1.85 0.65 13.72
CA MET A 184 -1.00 -0.45 13.24
C MET A 184 -0.06 -0.04 12.10
N HIS A 185 -0.52 0.82 11.18
CA HIS A 185 0.34 1.36 10.11
C HIS A 185 1.46 2.26 10.62
N LYS A 186 1.32 2.82 11.83
CA LYS A 186 2.37 3.57 12.53
C LYS A 186 3.25 2.70 13.43
N GLY A 187 3.04 1.38 13.44
CA GLY A 187 3.74 0.45 14.33
C GLY A 187 3.16 0.39 15.74
N GLU A 188 1.98 0.98 16.00
CA GLU A 188 1.26 0.82 17.28
C GLU A 188 0.87 -0.66 17.44
N GLY A 189 1.22 -1.26 18.59
CA GLY A 189 0.84 -2.63 18.89
C GLY A 189 -0.67 -2.78 19.13
N VAL A 190 -1.21 -3.98 18.96
CA VAL A 190 -2.65 -4.27 19.17
C VAL A 190 -3.09 -3.91 20.60
N ALA A 191 -2.26 -4.25 21.60
CA ALA A 191 -2.49 -3.92 23.01
C ALA A 191 -2.50 -2.42 23.30
N GLU A 192 -1.70 -1.63 22.57
CA GLU A 192 -1.66 -0.17 22.71
C GLU A 192 -2.90 0.47 22.08
N ALA A 193 -3.28 0.00 20.89
CA ALA A 193 -4.51 0.42 20.23
C ALA A 193 -5.77 0.07 21.04
N ALA A 194 -5.80 -1.09 21.69
CA ALA A 194 -6.89 -1.54 22.58
C ALA A 194 -7.07 -0.58 23.76
N ARG A 195 -5.99 -0.26 24.47
CA ARG A 195 -5.99 0.70 25.58
C ARG A 195 -6.46 2.08 25.15
N ARG A 196 -5.98 2.58 24.00
CA ARG A 196 -6.36 3.90 23.48
C ARG A 196 -7.84 3.97 23.05
N LEU A 197 -8.37 2.88 22.53
CA LEU A 197 -9.75 2.79 22.06
C LEU A 197 -10.74 2.39 23.16
N GLY A 198 -10.26 1.94 24.32
CA GLY A 198 -11.10 1.45 25.41
C GLY A 198 -11.84 0.16 25.06
N VAL A 199 -11.23 -0.71 24.25
CA VAL A 199 -11.81 -1.98 23.78
C VAL A 199 -10.81 -3.12 23.91
N ASP A 200 -11.29 -4.36 23.84
CA ASP A 200 -10.43 -5.54 23.86
C ASP A 200 -9.58 -5.66 22.59
N GLU A 201 -8.41 -6.31 22.72
CA GLU A 201 -7.48 -6.57 21.61
C GLU A 201 -8.14 -7.31 20.44
N SER A 202 -9.00 -8.29 20.74
CA SER A 202 -9.78 -9.03 19.74
C SER A 202 -10.71 -8.10 18.95
N HIS A 203 -11.26 -7.08 19.62
CA HIS A 203 -12.15 -6.09 19.02
C HIS A 203 -11.39 -5.09 18.12
N VAL A 204 -10.16 -4.71 18.49
CA VAL A 204 -9.27 -3.92 17.61
C VAL A 204 -9.05 -4.65 16.28
N ASP A 205 -8.86 -5.97 16.35
CA ASP A 205 -8.59 -6.79 15.19
C ASP A 205 -9.84 -6.92 14.28
N VAL A 206 -11.03 -7.00 14.87
CA VAL A 206 -12.32 -6.92 14.15
C VAL A 206 -12.48 -5.58 13.45
N LEU A 207 -12.26 -4.46 14.15
CA LEU A 207 -12.35 -3.11 13.59
C LEU A 207 -11.36 -2.92 12.42
N ARG A 208 -10.14 -3.46 12.55
CA ARG A 208 -9.12 -3.42 11.51
C ARG A 208 -9.53 -4.20 10.27
N ARG A 209 -10.09 -5.40 10.43
CA ARG A 209 -10.58 -6.23 9.31
C ARG A 209 -11.76 -5.54 8.62
N ALA A 210 -12.71 -5.01 9.38
CA ALA A 210 -13.83 -4.25 8.83
C ALA A 210 -13.35 -3.04 8.01
N ALA A 211 -12.39 -2.27 8.54
CA ALA A 211 -11.77 -1.16 7.81
C ALA A 211 -11.10 -1.62 6.50
N SER A 212 -10.32 -2.70 6.57
CA SER A 212 -9.59 -3.25 5.41
C SER A 212 -10.53 -3.70 4.29
N VAL A 213 -11.65 -4.35 4.65
CA VAL A 213 -12.68 -4.78 3.69
C VAL A 213 -13.34 -3.58 3.02
N LYS A 214 -13.72 -2.56 3.79
CA LYS A 214 -14.33 -1.33 3.27
C LYS A 214 -13.38 -0.58 2.33
N ILE A 215 -12.12 -0.43 2.71
CA ILE A 215 -11.08 0.19 1.89
C ILE A 215 -10.89 -0.59 0.59
N ARG A 216 -10.74 -1.92 0.65
CA ARG A 216 -10.59 -2.76 -0.54
C ARG A 216 -11.78 -2.62 -1.47
N ARG A 217 -13.01 -2.69 -0.94
CA ARG A 217 -14.24 -2.53 -1.73
C ARG A 217 -14.31 -1.15 -2.38
N PHE A 218 -13.95 -0.10 -1.67
CA PHE A 218 -13.91 1.26 -2.22
C PHE A 218 -12.90 1.39 -3.36
N LEU A 219 -11.74 0.73 -3.25
CA LEU A 219 -10.67 0.78 -4.25
C LEU A 219 -10.83 -0.24 -5.40
N THR A 220 -11.88 -1.06 -5.41
CA THR A 220 -12.10 -2.01 -6.52
C THR A 220 -12.92 -1.32 -7.61
N VAL A 221 -12.39 -1.28 -8.84
CA VAL A 221 -13.00 -0.63 -10.02
C VAL A 221 -14.43 -1.13 -10.27
N ASP A 222 -14.71 -2.41 -9.99
CA ASP A 222 -16.01 -3.08 -10.20
C ASP A 222 -17.08 -2.81 -9.14
N ALA A 223 -16.78 -2.07 -8.06
CA ALA A 223 -17.75 -1.85 -6.98
C ALA A 223 -18.95 -0.97 -7.37
N SER A 224 -18.98 -0.43 -8.61
CA SER A 224 -20.10 0.33 -9.16
C SER A 224 -21.23 -0.53 -9.76
N GLY A 225 -21.05 -1.85 -9.90
CA GLY A 225 -21.88 -2.66 -10.80
C GLY A 225 -22.81 -3.71 -10.18
N CYS A 226 -23.39 -3.50 -8.99
CA CYS A 226 -24.48 -4.38 -8.54
C CYS A 226 -25.38 -3.72 -7.49
N ARG A 227 -26.12 -2.67 -7.88
CA ARG A 227 -27.44 -2.44 -7.28
C ARG A 227 -28.33 -3.55 -7.81
N LYS A 228 -28.67 -4.52 -6.95
CA LYS A 228 -29.85 -5.36 -7.15
C LYS A 228 -31.01 -4.42 -7.45
N GLN A 229 -31.43 -4.33 -8.72
CA GLN A 229 -32.75 -3.82 -9.04
C GLN A 229 -33.72 -4.73 -8.30
N GLY A 230 -34.53 -4.12 -7.43
CA GLY A 230 -35.57 -4.81 -6.71
C GLY A 230 -36.51 -5.47 -7.71
N ARG A 231 -36.78 -6.75 -7.49
CA ARG A 231 -38.03 -7.35 -7.96
C ARG A 231 -39.16 -6.59 -7.26
N VAL A 232 -39.94 -5.86 -8.05
CA VAL A 232 -41.37 -5.67 -7.81
C VAL A 232 -42.06 -6.69 -8.71
#